data_AF-A0A0V0GWU3-F1
#
_entry.id   AF-A0A0V0GWU3-F1
#
_cell.length_a   1.000
_cell.length_b   1.000
_cell.length_c   1.000
_cell.angle_alpha   90.00
_cell.angle_beta   90.00
_cell.angle_gamma   90.00
#
_symmetry.space_group_name_H-M   'P 1'
#
loop_
_entity.id
_entity.type
_entity.pdbx_description
1 polymer ?
#
loop_
_entity_poly.entity_id
_entity_poly.type
_entity_poly.pdbx_seq_one_letter_code
_entity_poly.pdbx_strand_id
1 'polypeptide(L)' 'MSSRNNGGVGVQSIPAGSRKMVQSLKEIVNCPEPEIYAMLKECNMDPNEAVNRLLTQGLP' A
#
# COMPACT_ATOMS: atom_id res chain seq x y z
N MET A 1 -17.44 12.68 -22.19
CA MET A 1 -16.11 12.59 -21.58
C MET A 1 -16.20 13.00 -20.11
N SER A 2 -15.87 12.11 -19.18
CA SER A 2 -15.61 12.50 -17.78
C SER A 2 -14.13 12.26 -17.51
N SER A 3 -13.31 13.19 -17.97
CA SER A 3 -11.89 13.23 -17.68
C SER A 3 -11.72 13.85 -16.29
N ARG A 4 -11.14 13.09 -15.35
CA ARG A 4 -10.33 13.64 -14.26
C ARG A 4 -9.08 12.80 -14.13
N ASN A 5 -8.14 13.14 -14.99
CA ASN A 5 -6.72 12.88 -14.82
C ASN A 5 -6.24 13.68 -13.58
N ASN A 6 -5.71 13.00 -12.56
CA ASN A 6 -4.62 13.48 -11.69
C ASN A 6 -4.20 12.31 -10.79
N GLY A 7 -3.04 11.68 -10.95
CA GLY A 7 -1.74 12.36 -10.97
C GLY A 7 -1.39 12.75 -9.54
N GLY A 8 -1.05 11.75 -8.72
CA GLY A 8 -0.90 11.95 -7.28
C GLY A 8 -0.03 10.90 -6.62
N VAL A 9 1.10 10.55 -7.26
CA VAL A 9 2.30 9.98 -6.60
C VAL A 9 2.96 11.10 -5.76
N GLY A 10 2.15 11.83 -5.02
CA GLY A 10 2.62 12.59 -3.87
C GLY A 10 2.78 11.55 -2.76
N VAL A 11 3.86 11.66 -2.00
CA VAL A 11 4.06 10.95 -0.74
C VAL A 11 2.89 11.33 0.18
N GLN A 12 1.75 10.67 -0.01
CA GLN A 12 0.55 10.88 0.79
C GLN A 12 0.88 10.27 2.13
N SER A 13 1.24 11.13 3.07
CA SER A 13 1.44 10.79 4.47
C SER A 13 0.33 9.83 4.88
N ILE A 14 0.73 8.62 5.28
CA ILE A 14 -0.20 7.54 5.59
C ILE A 14 -1.15 8.03 6.68
N PRO A 15 -2.48 8.02 6.42
CA PRO A 15 -3.46 8.44 7.41
C PRO A 15 -3.29 7.67 8.71
N ALA A 16 -3.55 8.30 9.87
CA ALA A 16 -3.42 7.63 11.16
C ALA A 16 -4.25 6.33 11.27
N GLY A 17 -5.43 6.29 10.65
CA GLY A 17 -6.26 5.07 10.57
C GLY A 17 -5.62 3.95 9.76
N SER A 18 -4.83 4.29 8.75
CA SER A 18 -4.11 3.32 7.89
C SER A 18 -2.72 2.98 8.42
N ARG A 19 -2.10 3.82 9.27
CA ARG A 19 -0.76 3.56 9.83
C ARG A 19 -0.67 2.25 10.57
N LYS A 20 -1.70 1.91 11.37
CA LYS A 20 -1.71 0.66 12.13
C LYS A 20 -1.67 -0.56 11.20
N MET A 21 -2.45 -0.49 10.13
CA MET A 21 -2.46 -1.50 9.08
C MET A 21 -1.08 -1.58 8.41
N VAL A 22 -0.56 -0.45 7.91
CA VAL A 22 0.74 -0.39 7.25
C VAL A 22 1.88 -0.89 8.14
N GLN A 23 1.89 -0.57 9.43
CA GLN A 23 2.87 -1.12 10.37
C GLN A 23 2.74 -2.62 10.54
N SER A 24 1.51 -3.16 10.67
CA SER A 24 1.31 -4.61 10.75
C SER A 24 1.81 -5.31 9.49
N LEU A 25 1.55 -4.75 8.30
CA LEU A 25 2.06 -5.33 7.06
C LEU A 25 3.59 -5.19 6.97
N LYS A 26 4.16 -4.07 7.43
CA LYS A 26 5.61 -3.82 7.42
C LYS A 26 6.40 -4.90 8.14
N GLU A 27 5.91 -5.37 9.28
CA GLU A 27 6.57 -6.44 10.03
C GLU A 27 6.52 -7.79 9.28
N ILE A 28 5.52 -7.99 8.42
CA ILE A 28 5.31 -9.23 7.65
C ILE A 28 6.11 -9.22 6.34
N VAL A 29 6.00 -8.13 5.58
CA VAL A 29 6.62 -8.00 4.25
C VAL A 29 8.02 -7.39 4.31
N ASN A 30 8.40 -6.81 5.46
CA ASN A 30 9.66 -6.10 5.68
C ASN A 30 9.94 -4.96 4.68
N CYS A 31 8.87 -4.37 4.11
CA CYS A 31 8.94 -3.27 3.14
C CYS A 31 8.78 -1.89 3.82
N PRO A 32 9.19 -0.80 3.16
CA PRO A 32 8.93 0.54 3.65
C PRO A 32 7.43 0.87 3.64
N GLU A 33 6.97 1.57 4.69
CA GLU A 33 5.58 2.01 4.86
C GLU A 33 4.95 2.67 3.60
N PRO A 34 5.63 3.58 2.87
CA PRO A 34 5.08 4.16 1.65
C PRO A 34 4.84 3.15 0.52
N GLU A 35 5.68 2.11 0.37
CA GLU A 35 5.42 1.05 -0.62
C GLU A 35 4.21 0.22 -0.23
N ILE A 36 4.12 -0.15 1.04
CA ILE A 36 3.00 -0.94 1.56
C ILE A 36 1.69 -0.19 1.35
N TYR A 37 1.67 1.12 1.62
CA TYR A 37 0.49 1.94 1.42
C TYR A 37 0.13 2.12 -0.06
N ALA A 38 1.13 2.24 -0.94
CA ALA A 38 0.91 2.24 -2.38
C ALA A 38 0.27 0.93 -2.83
N MET A 39 0.78 -0.21 -2.34
CA MET A 39 0.26 -1.52 -2.70
C MET A 39 -1.13 -1.78 -2.11
N LEU A 40 -1.38 -1.35 -0.88
CA LEU A 40 -2.72 -1.30 -0.30
C LEU A 40 -3.69 -0.55 -1.21
N LYS A 41 -3.31 0.64 -1.68
CA LYS A 41 -4.18 1.43 -2.57
C LYS A 41 -4.47 0.70 -3.89
N GLU A 42 -3.49 0.01 -4.46
CA GLU A 42 -3.69 -0.82 -5.65
C GLU A 42 -4.61 -2.01 -5.37
N CYS A 43 -4.51 -2.59 -4.18
CA CYS A 43 -5.38 -3.66 -3.68
C CYS A 43 -6.71 -3.15 -3.09
N ASN A 44 -7.22 -1.98 -3.50
CA ASN A 44 -8.48 -1.40 -2.99
C ASN A 44 -8.52 -1.19 -1.46
N MET A 45 -7.37 -0.95 -0.85
CA MET A 45 -7.13 -0.89 0.60
C MET A 45 -7.37 -2.22 1.34
N ASP A 46 -7.19 -3.35 0.66
CA ASP A 46 -7.26 -4.68 1.28
C ASP A 46 -5.89 -5.14 1.83
N PRO A 47 -5.76 -5.35 3.16
CA PRO A 47 -4.49 -5.75 3.77
C PRO A 47 -4.06 -7.17 3.47
N ASN A 48 -5.01 -8.10 3.27
CA ASN A 48 -4.68 -9.48 2.97
C ASN A 48 -4.09 -9.60 1.57
N GLU A 49 -4.74 -8.99 0.57
CA GLU A 49 -4.27 -8.92 -0.80
C GLU A 49 -2.94 -8.18 -0.90
N ALA A 50 -2.81 -7.01 -0.24
CA ALA A 50 -1.57 -6.25 -0.26
C ALA A 50 -0.39 -7.06 0.31
N VAL A 51 -0.58 -7.75 1.44
CA VAL A 51 0.44 -8.65 2.01
C VAL A 51 0.74 -9.80 1.07
N ASN A 52 -0.26 -10.50 0.56
CA ASN A 52 -0.04 -11.61 -0.36
C ASN A 52 0.74 -11.15 -1.58
N ARG A 53 0.37 -10.01 -2.19
CA ARG A 53 1.09 -9.45 -3.33
C ARG A 53 2.53 -9.10 -2.98
N LEU A 54 2.76 -8.39 -1.88
CA LEU A 54 4.12 -7.99 -1.45
C LEU A 54 5.00 -9.21 -1.15
N LEU A 55 4.46 -10.24 -0.48
CA LEU A 55 5.16 -11.50 -0.23
C LEU A 55 5.45 -12.25 -1.54
N THR A 56 4.49 -12.29 -2.46
CA THR A 56 4.64 -12.97 -3.76
C THR A 56 5.60 -12.22 -4.69
N GLN A 57 5.63 -10.88 -4.63
CA GLN A 57 6.56 -10.04 -5.40
C GLN A 57 7.98 -10.07 -4.84
N GLY A 58 8.15 -10.37 -3.53
CA GLY A 58 9.44 -10.44 -2.84
C GLY A 58 10.09 -11.83 -2.78
N LEU A 59 9.44 -12.87 -3.31
CA LEU A 59 9.98 -14.22 -3.41
C LEU A 59 10.54 -14.45 -4.84
N PRO A 60 11.84 -14.79 -4.98
CA PRO A 60 12.43 -15.14 -6.28
C PRO A 60 11.85 -16.43 -6.88
#